data_AF-A0A661N210-F1
#
_entry.id   AF-A0A661N210-F1
#
_cell.length_a   1.000
_cell.length_b   1.000
_cell.length_c   1.000
_cell.angle_alpha   90.00
_cell.angle_beta   90.00
_cell.angle_gamma   90.00
#
_symmetry.space_group_name_H-M   'P 1'
#
loop_
_entity.id
_entity.type
_entity.pdbx_description
1 polymer ?
#
loop_
_entity_poly.entity_id
_entity_poly.type
_entity_poly.pdbx_seq_one_letter_code
_entity_poly.pdbx_strand_id
1 'polypeptide(L)' 'MSADHAGKRAECDGGAQIAETKYAGRQFFAGTLTGHYRDYGDYPWRWFLMADLTEKPEGYTFDTVWCDEGSLVL' A
#
# COMPACT_ATOMS: atom_id res chain seq x y z
N MET A 1 6.44 -14.16 -13.71
CA MET A 1 6.26 -12.86 -14.39
C MET A 1 5.83 -11.89 -13.31
N SER A 2 6.70 -10.97 -12.87
CA SER A 2 6.28 -9.94 -11.92
C SER A 2 5.25 -9.08 -12.64
N ALA A 3 4.03 -9.02 -12.12
CA ALA A 3 2.97 -8.25 -12.75
C ALA A 3 3.40 -6.78 -12.73
N ASP A 4 3.61 -6.21 -13.91
CA ASP A 4 3.88 -4.78 -14.04
C ASP A 4 2.59 -4.04 -13.70
N HIS A 5 2.57 -3.49 -12.49
CA HIS A 5 1.45 -2.71 -11.98
C HIS A 5 1.70 -1.21 -12.12
N ALA A 6 2.80 -0.78 -12.74
CA ALA A 6 3.12 0.62 -12.88
C ALA A 6 1.99 1.40 -13.58
N GLY A 7 1.59 2.53 -12.98
CA GLY A 7 0.57 3.44 -13.50
C GLY A 7 -0.87 2.94 -13.34
N LYS A 8 -1.10 1.76 -12.75
CA LYS A 8 -2.46 1.27 -12.50
C LYS A 8 -3.04 1.94 -11.27
N ARG A 9 -4.30 2.36 -11.37
CA ARG A 9 -5.09 2.69 -10.18
C ARG A 9 -5.40 1.40 -9.44
N ALA A 10 -5.41 1.48 -8.12
CA ALA A 10 -5.72 0.35 -7.28
C ALA A 10 -6.28 0.81 -5.93
N GLU A 11 -6.95 -0.12 -5.27
CA GLU A 11 -7.32 -0.09 -3.86
C GLU A 11 -6.52 -1.17 -3.13
N CYS A 12 -6.18 -0.92 -1.86
CA CYS A 12 -5.41 -1.87 -1.07
C CYS A 12 -5.58 -1.65 0.44
N ASP A 13 -5.17 -2.67 1.20
CA ASP A 13 -4.84 -2.50 2.61
C ASP A 13 -3.36 -2.14 2.76
N GLY A 14 -3.11 -0.88 3.10
CA GLY A 14 -1.80 -0.33 3.34
C GLY A 14 -1.41 -0.37 4.82
N GLY A 15 -0.11 -0.53 5.09
CA GLY A 15 0.43 -0.46 6.44
C GLY A 15 0.59 0.99 6.91
N ALA A 16 -0.18 1.41 7.92
CA ALA A 16 -0.12 2.76 8.46
C ALA A 16 -0.31 2.77 9.99
N GLN A 17 0.21 3.81 10.66
CA GLN A 17 -0.07 4.02 12.07
C GLN A 17 -1.57 4.22 12.29
N ILE A 18 -2.15 3.53 13.28
CA ILE A 18 -3.53 3.75 13.68
C ILE A 18 -3.56 5.01 14.56
N ALA A 19 -4.40 5.98 14.16
CA ALA A 19 -4.52 7.27 14.82
C ALA A 19 -4.67 7.13 16.35
N GLU A 20 -3.98 8.00 17.08
CA GLU A 20 -3.99 8.06 18.56
C GLU A 20 -3.44 6.81 19.27
N THR A 21 -2.85 5.87 18.54
CA THR A 21 -2.21 4.69 19.12
C THR A 21 -0.73 4.59 18.76
N LYS A 22 0.00 3.78 19.52
CA LYS A 22 1.38 3.37 19.22
C LYS A 22 1.48 2.22 18.21
N TYR A 23 0.37 1.75 17.66
CA TYR A 23 0.30 0.56 16.83
C TYR A 23 0.22 0.93 15.35
N ALA A 24 0.81 0.07 14.51
CA ALA A 24 0.56 0.07 13.07
C ALA A 24 -0.46 -1.01 12.74
N GLY A 25 -1.33 -0.73 11.77
CA GLY A 25 -2.35 -1.65 11.29
C GLY A 25 -2.56 -1.54 9.79
N ARG A 26 -3.34 -2.49 9.27
CA ARG A 26 -3.86 -2.42 7.91
C ARG A 26 -5.02 -1.43 7.87
N GLN A 27 -4.96 -0.49 6.93
CA GLN A 27 -5.98 0.51 6.69
C GLN A 27 -6.20 0.65 5.19
N PHE A 28 -7.38 1.10 4.78
CA PHE A 28 -7.74 1.25 3.38
C PHE A 28 -7.00 2.42 2.72
N PHE A 29 -6.52 2.21 1.50
CA PHE A 29 -5.94 3.23 0.62
C PHE A 29 -6.39 3.02 -0.83
N ALA A 30 -6.49 4.13 -1.56
CA ALA A 30 -6.65 4.13 -3.01
C ALA A 30 -5.66 5.11 -3.66
N GLY A 31 -5.13 4.77 -4.82
CA GLY A 31 -4.12 5.59 -5.49
C GLY A 31 -3.54 4.91 -6.73
N THR A 32 -2.33 5.30 -7.11
CA THR A 32 -1.65 4.78 -8.30
C THR A 32 -0.41 3.97 -7.91
N LEU A 33 -0.33 2.75 -8.41
CA LEU A 33 0.83 1.88 -8.19
C LEU A 33 2.03 2.38 -8.99
N THR A 34 3.18 2.50 -8.33
CA THR A 34 4.39 3.07 -8.95
C THR A 34 5.18 2.04 -9.76
N GLY A 35 4.83 0.75 -9.65
CA GLY A 35 5.62 -0.37 -10.19
C GLY A 35 6.76 -0.83 -9.28
N HIS A 36 7.05 -0.09 -8.20
CA HIS A 36 7.98 -0.56 -7.18
C HIS A 36 7.30 -1.62 -6.32
N TYR A 37 8.03 -2.71 -6.05
CA TYR A 37 7.62 -3.71 -5.09
C TYR A 37 8.79 -4.10 -4.21
N ARG A 38 8.47 -4.59 -3.02
CA ARG A 38 9.41 -5.20 -2.09
C ARG A 38 8.84 -6.52 -1.61
N ASP A 39 9.69 -7.53 -1.52
CA ASP A 39 9.37 -8.78 -0.86
C ASP A 39 9.97 -8.68 0.56
N TYR A 40 9.17 -8.90 1.60
CA TYR A 40 9.61 -8.73 3.00
C TYR A 40 9.43 -10.01 3.81
N GLY A 41 10.49 -10.41 4.52
CA GLY A 41 10.53 -11.60 5.36
C GLY A 41 10.99 -12.87 4.63
N ASP A 42 11.04 -13.98 5.36
CA ASP A 42 11.42 -15.30 4.81
C ASP A 42 10.29 -15.94 3.95
N TYR A 43 9.12 -15.32 3.95
CA TYR A 43 7.94 -15.71 3.18
C TYR A 43 7.70 -14.74 2.03
N PRO A 44 6.99 -15.15 0.96
CA PRO A 44 6.78 -14.32 -0.23
C PRO A 44 5.71 -13.24 -0.01
N TRP A 45 5.81 -12.47 1.09
CA TRP A 45 4.95 -11.32 1.30
C TRP A 45 5.43 -10.16 0.43
N ARG A 46 4.81 -10.05 -0.73
CA ARG A 46 5.04 -8.95 -1.67
C ARG A 46 4.21 -7.74 -1.27
N TRP A 47 4.86 -6.59 -1.30
CA TRP A 47 4.25 -5.28 -1.09
C TRP A 47 4.53 -4.38 -2.28
N PHE A 48 3.50 -3.72 -2.80
CA PHE A 48 3.62 -2.75 -3.88
C PHE A 48 3.57 -1.32 -3.32
N LEU A 49 4.37 -0.42 -3.88
CA LEU A 49 4.31 0.99 -3.51
C LEU A 49 3.18 1.68 -4.28
N MET A 50 2.30 2.33 -3.55
CA MET A 50 1.25 3.20 -4.07
C MET A 50 1.58 4.65 -3.74
N ALA A 51 1.41 5.51 -4.73
CA ALA A 51 1.55 6.96 -4.66
C ALA A 51 0.28 7.63 -5.17
N ASP A 52 0.29 8.96 -5.28
CA ASP A 52 -0.85 9.75 -5.76
C ASP A 52 -2.15 9.34 -5.06
N LEU A 53 -2.08 9.27 -3.72
CA LEU A 53 -3.15 8.74 -2.89
C LEU A 53 -4.43 9.58 -3.05
N THR A 54 -5.46 8.96 -3.62
CA THR A 54 -6.79 9.56 -3.77
C THR A 54 -7.66 9.31 -2.56
N GLU A 55 -7.41 8.22 -1.83
CA GLU A 55 -8.03 7.92 -0.54
C GLU A 55 -6.97 7.42 0.44
N LYS A 56 -7.00 7.99 1.66
CA LYS A 56 -6.08 7.62 2.75
C LYS A 56 -6.73 7.91 4.12
N PRO A 57 -6.32 7.20 5.18
CA PRO A 57 -6.81 7.46 6.53
C PRO A 57 -6.53 8.89 6.99
N GLU A 58 -7.42 9.40 7.84
CA GLU A 58 -7.24 10.72 8.45
C GLU A 58 -5.92 10.78 9.23
N GLY A 59 -5.20 11.89 9.08
CA GLY A 59 -3.90 12.08 9.73
C GLY A 59 -2.73 11.34 9.05
N TYR A 60 -2.95 10.62 7.94
CA TYR A 60 -1.85 10.01 7.20
C TYR A 60 -1.03 11.08 6.44
N THR A 61 0.19 11.32 6.91
CA THR A 61 1.05 12.42 6.44
C THR A 61 1.97 12.05 5.29
N PHE A 62 2.11 10.77 4.95
CA PHE A 62 2.99 10.35 3.85
C PHE A 62 2.27 10.44 2.51
N ASP A 63 3.06 10.66 1.46
CA ASP A 63 2.57 10.73 0.08
C ASP A 63 2.50 9.36 -0.60
N THR A 64 3.08 8.33 0.04
CA THR A 64 3.11 6.96 -0.46
C THR A 64 2.86 5.95 0.65
N VAL A 65 2.31 4.79 0.28
CA VAL A 65 2.04 3.68 1.19
C VAL A 65 2.44 2.35 0.55
N TRP A 66 2.86 1.40 1.38
CA TRP A 66 3.08 0.02 0.94
C TRP A 66 1.79 -0.78 1.07
N CYS A 67 1.31 -1.31 -0.04
CA CYS A 67 0.13 -2.13 -0.20
C CYS A 67 0.49 -3.62 -0.23
N ASP A 68 -0.22 -4.44 0.53
CA ASP A 68 -0.06 -5.90 0.50
C ASP A 68 -0.61 -6.48 -0.81
N GLU A 69 0.15 -7.35 -1.49
CA GLU A 69 -0.27 -7.97 -2.76
C GLU A 69 -1.60 -8.70 -2.63
N GLY A 70 -1.84 -9.40 -1.51
CA GLY A 70 -3.08 -10.14 -1.27
C GLY A 70 -4.33 -9.28 -1.11
N SER A 71 -4.15 -7.96 -0.90
CA SER A 71 -5.24 -6.99 -0.75
C SER A 71 -5.50 -6.14 -1.99
N LEU A 72 -4.67 -6.25 -3.03
CA LEU A 72 -4.77 -5.38 -4.20
C LEU A 72 -6.03 -5.66 -5.03
N VAL A 73 -6.77 -4.59 -5.30
CA VAL A 73 -7.87 -4.56 -6.26
C VAL A 73 -7.55 -3.50 -7.32
N LEU A 74 -7.64 -3.85 -8.60
CA LEU A 74 -7.31 -2.99 -9.75
C LEU A 74 -8.55 -2.41 -10.43
#